data_AF-M1B7I3-F1
#
_entry.id   AF-M1B7I3-F1
#
_cell.length_a   1.000
_cell.length_b   1.000
_cell.length_c   1.000
_cell.angle_alpha   90.00
_cell.angle_beta   90.00
_cell.angle_gamma   90.00
#
_symmetry.space_group_name_H-M   'P 1'
#
loop_
_entity.id
_entity.type
_entity.pdbx_description
1 polymer ?
#
loop_
_entity_poly.entity_id
_entity_poly.type
_entity_poly.pdbx_seq_one_letter_code
_entity_poly.pdbx_strand_id
1 'polypeptide(L)'
;MVVACSCDTQREIERGDVASGIDCYMNEYDATKGEAYMEIRKIIENNWKDLNQRCLKPTTVTRVLLMPLLNLGRVSEFFYKDEDAYTFSKNNLKDVISMVLVDPIKV
;
A
#
# COMPACT_ATOMS: atom_id res chain seq x y z
N MET A 1 -4.48 1.87 -3.23
CA MET A 1 -5.70 1.04 -3.33
C MET A 1 -5.39 -0.45 -3.25
N VAL A 2 -4.51 -1.00 -4.09
CA VAL A 2 -4.16 -2.45 -4.04
C VAL A 2 -3.52 -2.86 -2.70
N VAL A 3 -2.68 -2.01 -2.09
CA VAL A 3 -2.00 -2.34 -0.82
C VAL A 3 -2.99 -2.48 0.35
N ALA A 4 -3.97 -1.58 0.48
CA ALA A 4 -4.98 -1.61 1.54
C ALA A 4 -5.81 -2.90 1.52
N CYS A 5 -6.10 -3.41 0.32
CA CYS A 5 -6.92 -4.60 0.11
C CYS A 5 -6.34 -5.89 0.72
N SER A 6 -5.03 -5.91 0.98
CA SER A 6 -4.32 -7.07 1.55
C SER A 6 -4.49 -7.16 3.07
N CYS A 7 -4.64 -6.03 3.78
CA CYS A 7 -4.49 -5.99 5.24
C CYS A 7 -5.81 -5.93 6.01
N ASP A 8 -6.87 -5.38 5.40
CA ASP A 8 -8.14 -5.11 6.11
C ASP A 8 -9.25 -6.14 5.87
N THR A 9 -9.00 -7.17 5.05
CA THR A 9 -10.02 -8.13 4.60
C THR A 9 -10.88 -8.69 5.73
N GLN A 10 -10.30 -9.02 6.89
CA GLN A 10 -11.05 -9.58 8.01
C GLN A 10 -12.03 -8.57 8.63
N ARG A 11 -11.61 -7.31 8.80
CA ARG A 11 -12.43 -6.25 9.39
C ARG A 11 -13.49 -5.76 8.42
N GLU A 12 -13.15 -5.68 7.14
CA GLU A 12 -14.09 -5.35 6.05
C GLU A 12 -15.24 -6.37 6.02
N ILE A 13 -14.93 -7.68 6.09
CA ILE A 13 -15.94 -8.75 6.18
C ILE A 13 -16.79 -8.61 7.44
N GLU A 14 -16.19 -8.38 8.61
CA GLU A 14 -16.93 -8.22 9.88
C GLU A 14 -17.90 -7.03 9.87
N ARG A 15 -17.59 -5.98 9.10
CA ARG A 15 -18.43 -4.79 8.93
C ARG A 15 -19.51 -4.96 7.85
N GLY A 16 -19.45 -6.04 7.07
CA GLY A 16 -20.35 -6.26 5.94
C GLY A 16 -20.03 -5.39 4.72
N ASP A 17 -18.75 -5.01 4.56
CA ASP A 17 -18.30 -4.27 3.39
C ASP A 17 -18.33 -5.17 2.13
N VAL A 18 -18.22 -4.54 0.95
CA VAL A 18 -18.20 -5.26 -0.34
C VAL A 18 -16.96 -6.16 -0.47
N ALA A 19 -17.02 -7.16 -1.36
CA ALA A 19 -15.93 -8.10 -1.57
C ALA A 19 -14.58 -7.40 -1.83
N SER A 20 -13.57 -7.80 -1.07
CA SER A 20 -12.20 -7.33 -1.25
C SER A 20 -11.56 -7.99 -2.49
N GLY A 21 -10.42 -7.48 -2.93
CA GLY A 21 -9.58 -8.10 -3.96
C GLY A 21 -9.10 -9.50 -3.58
N ILE A 22 -8.92 -9.79 -2.28
CA ILE A 22 -8.65 -11.15 -1.79
C ILE A 22 -9.86 -12.04 -2.04
N ASP A 23 -11.07 -11.58 -1.69
CA ASP A 23 -12.31 -12.35 -1.87
C ASP A 23 -12.59 -12.60 -3.36
N CYS A 24 -12.38 -11.58 -4.20
CA CYS A 24 -12.49 -11.71 -5.65
C CYS A 24 -11.52 -12.76 -6.19
N TYR A 25 -10.25 -12.73 -5.77
CA TYR A 25 -9.25 -13.70 -6.21
C TYR A 25 -9.60 -15.12 -5.76
N MET A 26 -10.01 -15.29 -4.50
CA MET A 26 -10.44 -16.60 -3.98
C MET A 26 -11.62 -17.15 -4.79
N ASN A 27 -12.61 -16.32 -5.08
CA ASN A 27 -13.79 -16.72 -5.84
C ASN A 27 -13.49 -17.02 -7.32
N GLU A 28 -12.60 -16.26 -7.96
CA GLU A 28 -12.26 -16.44 -9.37
C GLU A 28 -11.39 -17.67 -9.63
N TYR A 29 -10.46 -17.98 -8.71
CA TYR A 29 -9.45 -19.01 -8.90
C TYR A 29 -9.62 -20.24 -7.98
N ASP A 30 -10.70 -20.31 -7.21
CA ASP A 30 -10.93 -21.33 -6.16
C ASP A 30 -9.71 -21.46 -5.21
N ALA A 31 -9.11 -20.31 -4.90
CA ALA A 31 -7.86 -20.23 -4.16
C ALA A 31 -8.12 -20.07 -2.65
N THR A 32 -7.17 -20.51 -1.84
CA THR A 32 -7.16 -20.21 -0.41
C THR A 32 -6.82 -18.74 -0.16
N LYS A 33 -7.22 -18.20 1.00
CA LYS A 33 -6.87 -16.84 1.43
C LYS A 33 -5.36 -16.58 1.43
N GLY A 34 -4.56 -17.59 1.80
CA GLY A 34 -3.10 -17.52 1.79
C GLY A 34 -2.52 -17.40 0.38
N GLU A 35 -3.04 -18.18 -0.58
CA GLU A 35 -2.63 -18.10 -1.99
C GLU A 35 -3.02 -16.76 -2.61
N ALA A 36 -4.25 -16.28 -2.36
CA ALA A 36 -4.70 -14.97 -2.79
C ALA A 36 -3.79 -13.85 -2.25
N TYR A 37 -3.43 -13.92 -0.97
CA TYR A 37 -2.54 -12.94 -0.35
C TYR A 37 -1.13 -12.95 -0.96
N MET A 38 -0.56 -14.14 -1.20
CA MET A 38 0.75 -14.27 -1.84
C MET A 38 0.75 -13.73 -3.27
N GLU A 39 -0.27 -14.04 -4.06
CA GLU A 39 -0.34 -13.55 -5.45
C GLU A 39 -0.54 -12.04 -5.50
N ILE A 40 -1.41 -11.47 -4.66
CA ILE A 40 -1.58 -10.01 -4.58
C ILE A 40 -0.28 -9.32 -4.16
N ARG A 41 0.46 -9.85 -3.17
CA ARG A 41 1.78 -9.31 -2.81
C ARG A 41 2.76 -9.36 -3.97
N LYS A 42 2.82 -10.48 -4.70
CA LYS A 42 3.68 -10.63 -5.88
C LYS A 42 3.32 -9.63 -6.99
N ILE A 43 2.03 -9.38 -7.23
CA ILE A 43 1.56 -8.36 -8.17
C ILE A 43 2.05 -6.98 -7.74
N ILE A 44 1.92 -6.63 -6.45
CA ILE A 44 2.40 -5.35 -5.89
C ILE A 44 3.92 -5.21 -6.09
N GLU A 45 4.69 -6.22 -5.73
CA GLU A 45 6.15 -6.22 -5.88
C GLU A 45 6.60 -6.06 -7.33
N ASN A 46 5.94 -6.75 -8.26
CA ASN A 46 6.25 -6.63 -9.69
C ASN A 46 5.92 -5.23 -10.22
N ASN A 47 4.77 -4.67 -9.84
CA ASN A 47 4.41 -3.30 -10.19
C ASN A 47 5.41 -2.27 -9.65
N TRP A 48 5.95 -2.48 -8.44
CA TRP A 48 7.03 -1.64 -7.91
C TRP A 48 8.32 -1.73 -8.72
N LYS A 49 8.73 -2.94 -9.13
CA LYS A 49 9.91 -3.13 -9.99
C LYS A 49 9.74 -2.41 -11.33
N ASP A 50 8.58 -2.53 -11.96
CA ASP A 50 8.26 -1.86 -13.21
C ASP A 50 8.25 -0.32 -13.07
N LEU A 51 7.63 0.19 -12.00
CA LEU A 51 7.61 1.61 -11.70
C LEU A 51 9.03 2.16 -11.52
N ASN A 52 9.85 1.47 -10.72
CA ASN A 52 11.25 1.85 -10.48
C ASN A 52 12.06 1.85 -11.79
N GLN A 53 11.90 0.83 -12.64
CA GLN A 53 12.57 0.79 -13.93
C GLN A 53 12.16 1.96 -14.82
N ARG A 54 10.87 2.33 -14.84
CA ARG A 54 10.36 3.48 -15.61
C ARG A 54 10.90 4.81 -15.09
N CYS A 55 11.04 4.97 -13.77
CA CYS A 55 11.61 6.19 -13.17
C CYS A 55 13.11 6.41 -13.48
N LEU A 56 13.82 5.35 -13.88
CA LEU A 56 15.23 5.40 -14.28
C LEU A 56 15.43 5.70 -15.77
N LYS A 57 14.43 5.40 -16.61
CA LYS A 57 14.50 5.64 -18.05
C LYS A 57 14.17 7.10 -18.39
N PRO A 58 14.72 7.65 -19.49
CA PRO A 58 14.25 8.91 -20.05
C PRO A 58 12.74 8.83 -20.31
N THR A 59 12.02 9.88 -19.93
CA THR A 59 10.56 9.96 -20.07
C THR A 59 10.18 11.34 -20.60
N THR A 60 9.11 11.38 -21.39
CA THR A 60 8.51 12.63 -21.90
C THR A 60 7.76 13.38 -20.80
N VAL A 61 7.42 12.71 -19.70
CA VAL A 61 6.72 13.30 -18.56
C VAL A 61 7.73 13.87 -17.57
N THR A 62 7.52 15.12 -17.15
CA THR A 62 8.43 15.77 -16.21
C THR A 62 8.41 15.10 -14.83
N ARG A 63 9.57 15.06 -14.15
CA ARG A 63 9.69 14.49 -12.80
C ARG A 63 8.74 15.15 -11.79
N VAL A 64 8.46 16.44 -11.95
CA VAL A 64 7.53 17.20 -11.08
C VAL A 64 6.13 16.58 -11.07
N LEU A 65 5.67 16.00 -12.19
CA LEU A 65 4.37 15.33 -12.27
C LEU A 65 4.43 13.88 -11.76
N LEU A 66 5.57 13.20 -11.94
CA LEU A 66 5.74 11.81 -11.52
C LEU A 66 5.98 11.65 -10.02
N MET A 67 6.70 12.58 -9.40
CA MET A 67 7.07 12.52 -7.99
C MET A 67 5.88 12.46 -7.03
N PRO A 68 4.80 13.26 -7.19
CA PRO A 68 3.61 13.15 -6.36
C PRO A 68 2.96 11.77 -6.43
N LEU A 69 2.86 11.17 -7.63
CA LEU A 69 2.30 9.82 -7.81
C LEU A 69 3.16 8.75 -7.13
N LEU A 70 4.48 8.85 -7.29
CA LEU A 70 5.42 7.95 -6.63
C LEU A 70 5.37 8.08 -5.11
N ASN A 71 5.28 9.30 -4.59
CA ASN A 71 5.16 9.56 -3.17
C ASN A 71 3.82 9.09 -2.60
N LEU A 72 2.73 9.15 -3.38
CA LEU A 72 1.44 8.57 -3.00
C LEU A 72 1.52 7.05 -2.86
N GLY A 73 2.24 6.38 -3.78
CA GLY A 73 2.53 4.95 -3.66
C GLY A 73 3.31 4.63 -2.39
N ARG A 74 4.38 5.39 -2.12
CA ARG A 74 5.23 5.21 -0.92
C ARG A 74 4.48 5.43 0.39
N VAL A 75 3.66 6.48 0.47
CA VAL A 75 2.91 6.76 1.70
C VAL A 75 1.81 5.73 1.92
N SER A 76 1.19 5.23 0.84
CA SER A 76 0.22 4.13 0.92
C SER A 76 0.88 2.86 1.45
N GLU A 77 2.08 2.50 0.94
CA GLU A 77 2.83 1.37 1.47
C GLU A 77 3.17 1.55 2.94
N PHE A 78 3.63 2.74 3.34
CA PHE A 78 3.92 3.05 4.74
C PHE A 78 2.69 2.88 5.66
N PHE A 79 1.52 3.35 5.24
CA PHE A 79 0.30 3.24 6.05
C PHE A 79 -0.26 1.82 6.15
N TYR A 80 -0.06 0.97 5.12
CA TYR A 80 -0.77 -0.30 4.99
C TYR A 80 0.17 -1.52 4.85
N LYS A 81 1.45 -1.40 5.20
CA LYS A 81 2.43 -2.50 5.05
C LYS A 81 2.08 -3.74 5.88
N ASP A 82 1.66 -3.51 7.12
CA ASP A 82 1.45 -4.57 8.12
C ASP A 82 -0.03 -4.61 8.54
N GLU A 83 -0.51 -3.52 9.13
CA GLU A 83 -1.94 -3.28 9.43
C GLU A 83 -2.37 -1.91 8.90
N ASP A 84 -3.67 -1.58 8.96
CA ASP A 84 -4.20 -0.23 8.75
C ASP A 84 -3.71 0.76 9.82
N ALA A 85 -2.50 1.30 9.60
CA ALA A 85 -1.88 2.32 10.46
C ALA A 85 -2.67 3.62 10.44
N TYR A 86 -3.36 3.89 9.33
CA TYR A 86 -4.03 5.15 9.08
C TYR A 86 -5.24 5.32 9.99
N THR A 87 -6.13 4.32 10.03
CA THR A 87 -7.28 4.31 10.94
C THR A 87 -6.85 3.94 12.35
N PHE A 88 -6.00 2.92 12.48
CA PHE A 88 -5.51 2.44 13.76
C PHE A 88 -4.03 2.72 13.84
N SER A 89 -3.66 3.84 14.47
CA SER A 89 -2.27 4.30 14.66
C SER A 89 -1.40 3.36 15.53
N LYS A 90 -1.43 2.07 15.26
CA LYS A 90 -0.65 1.00 15.89
C LYS A 90 0.76 0.92 15.30
N ASN A 91 0.93 1.30 14.03
CA ASN A 91 2.19 1.16 13.32
C ASN A 91 2.90 2.51 13.35
N ASN A 92 3.62 2.85 14.44
CA ASN A 92 4.52 4.02 14.66
C ASN A 92 4.19 5.37 13.95
N LEU A 93 2.96 5.56 13.46
CA LEU A 93 2.60 6.59 12.50
C LEU A 93 2.60 7.94 13.19
N LYS A 94 2.04 7.99 14.40
CA LYS A 94 2.13 9.15 15.29
C LYS A 94 3.57 9.56 15.56
N ASP A 95 4.46 8.60 15.81
CA ASP A 95 5.86 8.89 16.09
C ASP A 95 6.55 9.47 14.85
N VAL A 96 6.31 8.88 13.67
CA VAL A 96 6.84 9.39 12.40
C VAL A 96 6.28 10.77 12.07
N ILE A 97 4.98 11.01 12.28
CA ILE A 97 4.37 12.34 12.11
C ILE A 97 5.03 13.34 13.05
N SER A 98 5.23 12.97 14.32
CA SER A 98 5.90 13.84 15.29
C SER A 98 7.30 14.20 14.79
N MET A 99 8.10 13.20 14.42
CA MET A 99 9.48 13.39 13.94
C MET A 99 9.59 14.24 12.67
N VAL A 100 8.60 14.17 11.77
CA VAL A 100 8.69 14.83 10.45
C VAL A 100 8.01 16.20 10.43
N LEU A 101 6.94 16.40 11.21
CA LEU A 101 6.05 17.57 11.10
C LEU A 101 5.90 18.38 12.40
N VAL A 102 6.28 17.83 13.56
CA VAL A 102 6.07 18.47 14.87
C VAL A 102 7.40 18.83 15.53
N ASP A 103 8.29 17.85 15.66
CA ASP A 103 9.52 17.99 16.41
C ASP A 103 10.60 18.65 15.54
N PRO A 104 11.17 19.79 15.98
CA PRO A 104 12.26 20.41 15.26
C PRO A 104 13.54 19.59 15.39
N ILE A 105 14.36 19.60 14.33
CA ILE A 105 15.71 19.08 14.39
C ILE A 105 16.52 19.99 15.33
N LYS A 106 17.04 19.42 16.42
CA LYS A 106 17.95 20.13 17.32
C LYS A 106 19.28 20.36 16.58
N VAL A 107 19.68 21.62 16.51
CA VAL A 107 20.96 22.07 15.93
C VAL A 107 21.93 22.36 17.06
#